data_AF-A0A8H2K918-F1
#
_entry.id   AF-A0A8H2K918-F1
#
_cell.length_a   1.000
_cell.length_b   1.000
_cell.length_c   1.000
_cell.angle_alpha   90.00
_cell.angle_beta   90.00
_cell.angle_gamma   90.00
#
_symmetry.space_group_name_H-M   'P 1'
#
loop_
_entity.id
_entity.type
_entity.pdbx_description
1 polymer ?
#
loop_
_entity_poly.entity_id
_entity_poly.type
_entity_poly.pdbx_seq_one_letter_code
_entity_poly.pdbx_strand_id
1 'polypeptide(L)'
;MARVIVVGTGIAGLITAYRASAHHDVVLVTKSELAESNTKYAQGGIAAVLFPDDTVASHVADTMRAGAGLCERDAVEVLCSEGPLRVRELIALGVEFDRINGELARGHEAAHSSRRVVHAGGDATGLAIEVALLRAVRALAVETYEYTFMRDLVMETNAYGVRRVTGIDVIAADGNSRVIDGDIVVIASGGAGQLYKHTTNPVVTTGDGVAAAYRAGAALADVEFYQFHPTSLAVPGNPLVSEAVRGEGATLIDEHGKRFMFDVHPDGELAPRDVVARGIAQAMERQGGRPIMLDATGLGSDYLAMRFPGITEVCQRHGFDWGTEPVPVTPAAHYWMGGIRTDISGRTSVYGLYAVGEAACTGVHGANRLASNSLLESLVFAWRAADALTEPQRAIEVEALEPQCEITGREPFTRDQLRELMWSHVGLERDATRLTEAGSILARWHADSTTVEGAENANLLDLARLVVVAALRREESRGAHERTDYPETRDELAFSTRWAAVNVAGDFVPAVERMATEDRLHAEDRVQAEDLMTRDDHVETATR
;
A
#
# COMPACT_ATOMS: atom_id res chain seq x y z
N MET A 1 16.95 24.56 4.84
CA MET A 1 15.58 24.24 4.40
C MET A 1 15.74 23.35 3.18
N ALA A 2 15.13 22.17 3.19
CA ALA A 2 15.18 21.23 2.06
C ALA A 2 13.87 21.30 1.28
N ARG A 3 13.89 20.98 -0.02
CA ARG A 3 12.69 20.78 -0.84
C ARG A 3 12.23 19.33 -0.72
N VAL A 4 11.06 19.13 -0.12
CA VAL A 4 10.48 17.82 0.20
C VAL A 4 9.30 17.56 -0.73
N ILE A 5 9.38 16.50 -1.53
CA ILE A 5 8.28 16.04 -2.37
C ILE A 5 7.53 14.94 -1.62
N VAL A 6 6.24 15.12 -1.40
CA VAL A 6 5.36 14.12 -0.80
C VAL A 6 4.44 13.59 -1.88
N VAL A 7 4.54 12.29 -2.17
CA VAL A 7 3.76 11.61 -3.22
C VAL A 7 2.59 10.87 -2.58
N GLY A 8 1.38 11.37 -2.80
CA GLY A 8 0.14 10.84 -2.24
C GLY A 8 -0.46 11.74 -1.17
N THR A 9 -1.78 11.87 -1.18
CA THR A 9 -2.52 12.88 -0.40
C THR A 9 -3.59 12.27 0.51
N GLY A 10 -3.43 11.00 0.91
CA GLY A 10 -4.16 10.46 2.05
C GLY A 10 -3.60 10.95 3.39
N ILE A 11 -4.14 10.47 4.51
CA ILE A 11 -3.76 10.88 5.88
C ILE A 11 -2.24 10.93 6.10
N ALA A 12 -1.47 9.93 5.66
CA ALA A 12 -0.03 9.89 5.85
C ALA A 12 0.68 11.04 5.10
N GLY A 13 0.29 11.28 3.84
CA GLY A 13 0.86 12.34 3.02
C GLY A 13 0.48 13.73 3.52
N LEU A 14 -0.81 13.94 3.86
CA LEU A 14 -1.29 15.23 4.38
C LEU A 14 -0.67 15.58 5.73
N ILE A 15 -0.52 14.61 6.65
CA ILE A 15 0.18 14.82 7.92
C ILE A 15 1.65 15.13 7.68
N THR A 16 2.32 14.38 6.80
CA THR A 16 3.73 14.62 6.46
C THR A 16 3.90 16.04 5.92
N ALA A 17 3.07 16.45 4.96
CA ALA A 17 3.13 17.78 4.37
C ALA A 17 2.86 18.87 5.42
N TYR A 18 1.76 18.75 6.18
CA TYR A 18 1.41 19.69 7.24
C TYR A 18 2.54 19.90 8.25
N ARG A 19 3.15 18.79 8.69
CA ARG A 19 4.20 18.81 9.70
C ARG A 19 5.54 19.29 9.14
N ALA A 20 5.93 18.84 7.95
CA ALA A 20 7.19 19.20 7.31
C ALA A 20 7.25 20.68 6.88
N SER A 21 6.11 21.27 6.50
CA SER A 21 6.02 22.69 6.11
C SER A 21 6.47 23.68 7.20
N ALA A 22 6.59 23.24 8.46
CA ALA A 22 7.16 24.07 9.53
C ALA A 22 8.67 24.34 9.35
N HIS A 23 9.39 23.48 8.62
CA HIS A 23 10.86 23.51 8.51
C HIS A 23 11.40 23.36 7.08
N HIS A 24 10.54 22.99 6.12
CA HIS A 24 10.90 22.61 4.76
C HIS A 24 10.01 23.30 3.71
N ASP A 25 10.53 23.44 2.49
CA ASP A 25 9.71 23.73 1.32
C ASP A 25 9.05 22.43 0.88
N VAL A 26 7.73 22.38 0.76
CA VAL A 26 6.98 21.14 0.55
C VAL A 26 6.21 21.21 -0.77
N VAL A 27 6.28 20.12 -1.53
CA VAL A 27 5.51 19.90 -2.75
C VAL A 27 4.65 18.66 -2.55
N LEU A 28 3.34 18.80 -2.75
CA LEU A 28 2.39 17.69 -2.79
C LEU A 28 2.16 17.25 -4.23
N VAL A 29 2.24 15.94 -4.47
CA VAL A 29 1.96 15.34 -5.78
C VAL A 29 0.92 14.25 -5.61
N THR A 30 -0.16 14.31 -6.37
CA THR A 30 -1.20 13.29 -6.36
C THR A 30 -1.69 13.02 -7.77
N LYS A 31 -1.92 11.75 -8.08
CA LYS A 31 -2.34 11.32 -9.41
C LYS A 31 -3.82 11.57 -9.71
N SER A 32 -4.59 11.99 -8.72
CA SER A 32 -6.00 12.32 -8.83
C SER A 32 -6.25 13.71 -8.24
N GLU A 33 -7.50 14.00 -7.88
CA GLU A 33 -7.85 15.13 -7.02
C GLU A 33 -7.29 14.95 -5.62
N LEU A 34 -7.03 16.06 -4.95
CA LEU A 34 -6.40 16.13 -3.63
C LEU A 34 -7.15 15.32 -2.57
N ALA A 35 -8.48 15.26 -2.68
CA ALA A 35 -9.37 14.57 -1.76
C ALA A 35 -9.62 13.08 -2.11
N GLU A 36 -9.04 12.57 -3.19
CA GLU A 36 -9.26 11.19 -3.62
C GLU A 36 -8.17 10.27 -3.06
N SER A 37 -8.50 9.51 -2.02
CA SER A 37 -7.58 8.59 -1.34
C SER A 37 -8.33 7.47 -0.60
N ASN A 38 -7.62 6.37 -0.27
CA ASN A 38 -8.14 5.32 0.63
C ASN A 38 -8.65 5.87 1.96
N THR A 39 -8.06 6.98 2.44
CA THR A 39 -8.37 7.58 3.74
C THR A 39 -9.84 7.99 3.78
N LYS A 40 -10.32 8.68 2.74
CA LYS A 40 -11.70 9.16 2.64
C LYS A 40 -12.75 8.06 2.84
N TYR A 41 -12.44 6.83 2.41
CA TYR A 41 -13.37 5.70 2.43
C TYR A 41 -13.30 4.87 3.73
N ALA A 42 -12.45 5.23 4.69
CA ALA A 42 -12.35 4.49 5.93
C ALA A 42 -13.61 4.65 6.80
N GLN A 43 -14.36 3.57 6.95
CA GLN A 43 -15.64 3.56 7.67
C GLN A 43 -15.52 3.30 9.18
N GLY A 44 -14.55 2.48 9.59
CA GLY A 44 -14.38 2.09 10.99
C GLY A 44 -13.92 3.25 11.86
N GLY A 45 -12.84 3.07 12.61
CA GLY A 45 -12.27 4.19 13.36
C GLY A 45 -10.76 4.18 13.39
N ILE A 46 -10.24 4.97 14.33
CA ILE A 46 -8.83 4.95 14.70
C ILE A 46 -8.72 4.37 16.11
N ALA A 47 -7.92 3.31 16.24
CA ALA A 47 -7.69 2.66 17.54
C ALA A 47 -6.69 3.48 18.35
N ALA A 48 -7.05 3.95 19.55
CA ALA A 48 -6.11 4.61 20.44
C ALA A 48 -6.52 4.50 21.91
N VAL A 49 -5.52 4.37 22.80
CA VAL A 49 -5.71 4.31 24.25
C VAL A 49 -6.02 5.70 24.81
N LEU A 50 -7.28 6.13 24.66
CA LEU A 50 -7.76 7.44 25.09
C LEU A 50 -8.53 7.39 26.42
N PHE A 51 -8.85 6.20 26.91
CA PHE A 51 -9.76 5.99 28.04
C PHE A 51 -9.01 5.45 29.26
N PRO A 52 -9.43 5.81 30.50
CA PRO A 52 -8.73 5.39 31.72
C PRO A 52 -8.78 3.88 32.01
N ASP A 53 -9.71 3.16 31.40
CA ASP A 53 -9.94 1.72 31.58
C ASP A 53 -9.21 0.84 30.56
N ASP A 54 -8.32 1.44 29.76
CA ASP A 54 -7.49 0.77 28.75
C ASP A 54 -6.01 1.11 28.95
N THR A 55 -5.10 0.30 28.39
CA THR A 55 -3.66 0.49 28.54
C THR A 55 -2.93 0.28 27.21
N VAL A 56 -1.80 0.99 27.06
CA VAL A 56 -0.87 0.80 25.92
C VAL A 56 -0.41 -0.65 25.83
N ALA A 57 -0.11 -1.28 26.98
CA ALA A 57 0.30 -2.69 27.02
C ALA A 57 -0.78 -3.63 26.44
N SER A 58 -2.07 -3.35 26.69
CA SER A 58 -3.17 -4.13 26.10
C SER A 58 -3.25 -3.95 24.59
N HIS A 59 -3.09 -2.71 24.09
CA HIS A 59 -3.07 -2.44 22.64
C HIS A 59 -1.90 -3.14 21.94
N VAL A 60 -0.71 -3.10 22.57
CA VAL A 60 0.48 -3.82 22.09
C VAL A 60 0.20 -5.31 22.03
N ALA A 61 -0.36 -5.90 23.10
CA ALA A 61 -0.68 -7.32 23.14
C ALA A 61 -1.68 -7.75 22.07
N ASP A 62 -2.72 -6.95 21.82
CA ASP A 62 -3.69 -7.21 20.75
C ASP A 62 -3.05 -7.11 19.37
N THR A 63 -2.22 -6.08 19.14
CA THR A 63 -1.53 -5.88 17.85
C THR A 63 -0.54 -7.01 17.56
N MET A 64 0.29 -7.38 18.54
CA MET A 64 1.24 -8.48 18.41
C MET A 64 0.55 -9.83 18.15
N ARG A 65 -0.61 -10.07 18.80
CA ARG A 65 -1.41 -11.29 18.59
C ARG A 65 -2.02 -11.31 17.20
N ALA A 66 -2.60 -10.20 16.76
CA ALA A 66 -3.20 -10.07 15.44
C ALA A 66 -2.18 -10.29 14.32
N GLY A 67 -0.97 -9.75 14.44
CA GLY A 67 0.08 -9.88 13.42
C GLY A 67 0.79 -11.23 13.34
N ALA A 68 0.27 -12.24 14.05
CA ALA A 68 0.65 -13.65 13.97
C ALA A 68 2.17 -13.91 14.04
N GLY A 69 2.85 -13.23 14.97
CA GLY A 69 4.25 -13.46 15.29
C GLY A 69 5.27 -12.74 14.39
N LEU A 70 4.84 -11.96 13.40
CA LEU A 70 5.73 -11.16 12.53
C LEU A 70 5.78 -9.67 12.86
N CYS A 71 5.07 -9.22 13.89
CA CYS A 71 5.17 -7.83 14.33
C CYS A 71 6.57 -7.51 14.87
N GLU A 72 7.10 -6.35 14.49
CA GLU A 72 8.27 -5.76 15.13
C GLU A 72 7.84 -5.01 16.39
N ARG A 73 8.26 -5.53 17.55
CA ARG A 73 7.85 -5.03 18.86
C ARG A 73 8.07 -3.53 19.02
N ASP A 74 9.25 -3.02 18.65
CA ASP A 74 9.58 -1.60 18.79
C ASP A 74 8.63 -0.71 17.99
N ALA A 75 8.26 -1.13 16.77
CA ALA A 75 7.32 -0.40 15.94
C ALA A 75 5.89 -0.43 16.54
N VAL A 76 5.46 -1.56 17.07
CA VAL A 76 4.16 -1.70 17.76
C VAL A 76 4.11 -0.86 19.03
N GLU A 77 5.18 -0.84 19.81
CA GLU A 77 5.28 -0.03 21.04
C GLU A 77 5.23 1.47 20.71
N VAL A 78 5.92 1.92 19.66
CA VAL A 78 5.83 3.30 19.14
C VAL A 78 4.39 3.62 18.72
N LEU A 79 3.78 2.77 17.90
CA LEU A 79 2.40 2.93 17.44
C LEU A 79 1.43 3.16 18.61
N CYS A 80 1.45 2.23 19.57
CA CYS A 80 0.47 2.21 20.67
C CYS A 80 0.74 3.31 21.71
N SER A 81 2.01 3.65 21.98
CA SER A 81 2.37 4.67 22.97
C SER A 81 2.18 6.09 22.46
N GLU A 82 2.49 6.36 21.20
CA GLU A 82 2.31 7.69 20.61
C GLU A 82 0.87 7.94 20.13
N GLY A 83 0.15 6.88 19.75
CA GLY A 83 -1.19 6.97 19.18
C GLY A 83 -2.16 7.91 19.91
N PRO A 84 -2.29 7.86 21.25
CA PRO A 84 -3.17 8.76 22.00
C PRO A 84 -2.84 10.25 21.83
N LEU A 85 -1.56 10.61 21.73
CA LEU A 85 -1.15 11.99 21.47
C LEU A 85 -1.55 12.39 20.04
N ARG A 86 -1.27 11.54 19.07
CA ARG A 86 -1.54 11.83 17.65
C ARG A 86 -3.03 12.01 17.36
N VAL A 87 -3.89 11.21 18.00
CA VAL A 87 -5.35 11.40 17.89
C VAL A 87 -5.81 12.72 18.52
N ARG A 88 -5.22 13.14 19.64
CA ARG A 88 -5.50 14.47 20.22
C ARG A 88 -5.08 15.61 19.31
N GLU A 89 -3.97 15.46 18.61
CA GLU A 89 -3.53 16.44 17.62
C GLU A 89 -4.47 16.48 16.40
N LEU A 90 -5.02 15.35 15.94
CA LEU A 90 -6.10 15.36 14.92
C LEU A 90 -7.34 16.13 15.39
N ILE A 91 -7.75 15.95 16.65
CA ILE A 91 -8.86 16.73 17.24
C ILE A 91 -8.52 18.22 17.21
N ALA A 92 -7.28 18.60 17.53
CA ALA A 92 -6.83 19.99 17.48
C ALA A 92 -6.80 20.56 16.05
N LEU A 93 -6.58 19.73 15.03
CA LEU A 93 -6.72 20.10 13.60
C LEU A 93 -8.20 20.21 13.16
N GLY A 94 -9.13 19.86 14.05
CA GLY A 94 -10.56 20.02 13.89
C GLY A 94 -11.27 18.81 13.30
N VAL A 95 -10.73 17.60 13.54
CA VAL A 95 -11.50 16.36 13.35
C VAL A 95 -12.53 16.24 14.48
N GLU A 96 -13.80 16.15 14.11
CA GLU A 96 -14.91 16.01 15.05
C GLU A 96 -15.30 14.53 15.20
N PHE A 97 -14.70 13.84 16.18
CA PHE A 97 -15.14 12.50 16.56
C PHE A 97 -16.49 12.53 17.28
N ASP A 98 -17.27 11.46 17.09
CA ASP A 98 -18.60 11.30 17.68
C ASP A 98 -18.53 11.32 19.20
N ARG A 99 -19.57 11.87 19.83
CA ARG A 99 -19.66 11.99 21.29
C ARG A 99 -20.97 11.47 21.84
N ILE A 100 -20.90 10.85 23.00
CA ILE A 100 -22.06 10.42 23.80
C ILE A 100 -21.94 11.12 25.15
N ASN A 101 -22.96 11.89 25.53
CA ASN A 101 -22.97 12.68 26.78
C ASN A 101 -21.74 13.59 26.97
N GLY A 102 -21.18 14.10 25.87
CA GLY A 102 -20.01 14.98 25.87
C GLY A 102 -18.65 14.26 25.86
N GLU A 103 -18.62 12.94 26.05
CA GLU A 103 -17.40 12.12 25.98
C GLU A 103 -17.24 11.48 24.60
N LEU A 104 -16.02 11.11 24.21
CA LEU A 104 -15.76 10.44 22.93
C LEU A 104 -16.49 9.10 22.88
N ALA A 105 -17.24 8.86 21.80
CA ALA A 105 -17.83 7.56 21.51
C ALA A 105 -16.72 6.55 21.19
N ARG A 106 -16.92 5.29 21.60
CA ARG A 106 -15.95 4.21 21.41
C ARG A 106 -16.63 2.93 20.94
N GLY A 107 -16.15 2.39 19.83
CA GLY A 107 -16.58 1.12 19.25
C GLY A 107 -15.72 -0.06 19.69
N HIS A 108 -16.18 -1.26 19.32
CA HIS A 108 -15.47 -2.52 19.47
C HIS A 108 -15.33 -3.17 18.08
N GLU A 109 -14.11 -3.46 17.66
CA GLU A 109 -13.81 -4.22 16.43
C GLU A 109 -13.13 -5.54 16.80
N ALA A 110 -13.08 -6.50 15.85
CA ALA A 110 -12.59 -7.84 16.14
C ALA A 110 -11.12 -7.84 16.59
N ALA A 111 -10.76 -8.83 17.41
CA ALA A 111 -9.43 -9.01 18.00
C ALA A 111 -8.94 -7.89 18.95
N HIS A 112 -9.76 -6.87 19.27
CA HIS A 112 -9.46 -5.92 20.35
C HIS A 112 -9.97 -6.44 21.69
N SER A 113 -9.13 -6.36 22.72
CA SER A 113 -9.49 -6.66 24.12
C SER A 113 -10.24 -5.52 24.82
N SER A 114 -10.29 -4.34 24.22
CA SER A 114 -10.91 -3.13 24.80
C SER A 114 -11.62 -2.28 23.76
N ARG A 115 -12.61 -1.49 24.18
CA ARG A 115 -13.33 -0.55 23.31
C ARG A 115 -12.48 0.72 23.12
N ARG A 116 -11.56 0.69 22.15
CA ARG A 116 -10.55 1.75 21.94
C ARG A 116 -10.68 2.49 20.60
N VAL A 117 -11.69 2.14 19.81
CA VAL A 117 -11.84 2.67 18.45
C VAL A 117 -12.76 3.88 18.47
N VAL A 118 -12.21 5.08 18.21
CA VAL A 118 -13.02 6.29 18.05
C VAL A 118 -13.37 6.51 16.58
N HIS A 119 -14.60 6.96 16.32
CA HIS A 119 -15.16 7.14 14.98
C HIS A 119 -15.85 8.50 14.84
N ALA A 120 -16.12 8.93 13.61
CA ALA A 120 -16.77 10.19 13.30
C ALA A 120 -17.85 10.01 12.22
N GLY A 121 -18.97 10.71 12.39
CA GLY A 121 -20.09 10.66 11.45
C GLY A 121 -20.73 9.27 11.35
N GLY A 122 -20.69 8.48 12.44
CA GLY A 122 -21.09 7.08 12.43
C GLY A 122 -20.04 6.19 11.78
N ASP A 123 -20.07 6.08 10.46
CA ASP A 123 -19.22 5.23 9.63
C ASP A 123 -18.48 6.02 8.53
N ALA A 124 -18.12 7.28 8.82
CA ALA A 124 -17.47 8.20 7.89
C ALA A 124 -16.16 8.80 8.48
N THR A 125 -15.48 8.06 9.36
CA THR A 125 -14.29 8.54 10.08
C THR A 125 -13.20 9.06 9.15
N GLY A 126 -12.95 8.30 8.08
CA GLY A 126 -11.99 8.66 7.05
C GLY A 126 -12.26 10.00 6.38
N LEU A 127 -13.52 10.22 5.99
CA LEU A 127 -13.97 11.48 5.38
C LEU A 127 -13.79 12.66 6.33
N ALA A 128 -14.16 12.50 7.61
CA ALA A 128 -14.00 13.55 8.62
C ALA A 128 -12.52 13.95 8.81
N ILE A 129 -11.63 12.95 8.86
CA ILE A 129 -10.17 13.16 8.94
C ILE A 129 -9.66 13.88 7.69
N GLU A 130 -9.99 13.37 6.50
CA GLU A 130 -9.53 13.92 5.23
C GLU A 130 -9.92 15.39 5.10
N VAL A 131 -11.18 15.74 5.39
CA VAL A 131 -11.69 17.13 5.31
C VAL A 131 -10.90 18.06 6.24
N ALA A 132 -10.64 17.66 7.48
CA ALA A 132 -9.91 18.47 8.44
C ALA A 132 -8.45 18.70 8.00
N LEU A 133 -7.78 17.64 7.52
CA LEU A 133 -6.39 17.71 7.08
C LEU A 133 -6.22 18.51 5.79
N LEU A 134 -7.12 18.34 4.82
CA LEU A 134 -7.12 19.15 3.60
C LEU A 134 -7.30 20.63 3.91
N ARG A 135 -8.18 20.97 4.86
CA ARG A 135 -8.33 22.36 5.31
C ARG A 135 -7.02 22.88 5.93
N ALA A 136 -6.36 22.09 6.77
CA ALA A 136 -5.10 22.47 7.41
C ALA A 136 -3.97 22.68 6.40
N VAL A 137 -3.80 21.75 5.45
CA VAL A 137 -2.79 21.84 4.39
C VAL A 137 -3.05 23.00 3.44
N ARG A 138 -4.30 23.22 3.01
CA ARG A 138 -4.66 24.37 2.15
C ARG A 138 -4.35 25.72 2.81
N ALA A 139 -4.49 25.81 4.14
CA ALA A 139 -4.15 27.01 4.89
C ALA A 139 -2.64 27.32 4.91
N LEU A 140 -1.78 26.32 4.66
CA LEU A 140 -0.34 26.48 4.55
C LEU A 140 0.12 26.91 3.15
N ALA A 141 -0.77 26.92 2.15
CA ALA A 141 -0.47 27.27 0.76
C ALA A 141 0.69 26.46 0.14
N VAL A 142 0.75 25.17 0.45
CA VAL A 142 1.75 24.23 -0.09
C VAL A 142 1.62 24.08 -1.61
N GLU A 143 2.74 24.06 -2.34
CA GLU A 143 2.76 23.78 -3.78
C GLU A 143 2.13 22.40 -4.04
N THR A 144 1.10 22.32 -4.87
CA THR A 144 0.31 21.09 -5.05
C THR A 144 0.08 20.80 -6.53
N TYR A 145 0.40 19.58 -6.96
CA TYR A 145 0.19 19.06 -8.29
C TYR A 145 -0.87 17.94 -8.27
N GLU A 146 -2.11 18.29 -8.60
CA GLU A 146 -3.21 17.33 -8.85
C GLU A 146 -3.09 16.70 -10.24
N TYR A 147 -3.73 15.54 -10.43
CA TYR A 147 -3.71 14.78 -11.68
C TYR A 147 -2.29 14.56 -12.25
N THR A 148 -1.32 14.38 -11.37
CA THR A 148 0.10 14.23 -11.72
C THR A 148 0.57 12.86 -11.26
N PHE A 149 0.80 11.98 -12.24
CA PHE A 149 1.22 10.60 -12.02
C PHE A 149 2.73 10.52 -11.84
N MET A 150 3.20 10.01 -10.70
CA MET A 150 4.61 9.67 -10.49
C MET A 150 4.95 8.40 -11.27
N ARG A 151 5.82 8.50 -12.27
CA ARG A 151 6.29 7.36 -13.06
C ARG A 151 7.45 6.66 -12.37
N ASP A 152 8.50 7.39 -12.01
CA ASP A 152 9.70 6.84 -11.36
C ASP A 152 10.43 7.87 -10.48
N LEU A 153 11.38 7.39 -9.68
CA LEU A 153 12.31 8.21 -8.90
C LEU A 153 13.49 8.67 -9.77
N VAL A 154 13.89 9.94 -9.64
CA VAL A 154 15.13 10.44 -10.23
C VAL A 154 16.28 10.16 -9.28
N MET A 155 17.30 9.48 -9.79
CA MET A 155 18.42 8.95 -9.00
C MET A 155 19.74 9.54 -9.47
N GLU A 156 20.58 9.95 -8.52
CA GLU A 156 21.96 10.35 -8.78
C GLU A 156 22.94 9.53 -7.94
N THR A 157 24.14 9.33 -8.48
CA THR A 157 25.25 8.70 -7.76
C THR A 157 26.31 9.75 -7.47
N ASN A 158 26.63 9.96 -6.20
CA ASN A 158 27.68 10.91 -5.84
C ASN A 158 29.09 10.34 -6.11
N ALA A 159 30.11 11.17 -5.95
CA ALA A 159 31.52 10.79 -6.19
C ALA A 159 32.02 9.62 -5.32
N TYR A 160 31.30 9.26 -4.25
CA TYR A 160 31.61 8.14 -3.37
C TYR A 160 30.82 6.86 -3.71
N GLY A 161 30.08 6.85 -4.82
CA GLY A 161 29.28 5.71 -5.26
C GLY A 161 27.94 5.56 -4.54
N VAL A 162 27.53 6.53 -3.71
CA VAL A 162 26.25 6.47 -2.99
C VAL A 162 25.13 6.96 -3.91
N ARG A 163 24.15 6.08 -4.17
CA ARG A 163 22.91 6.41 -4.87
C ARG A 163 21.95 7.14 -3.94
N ARG A 164 21.38 8.25 -4.41
CA ARG A 164 20.36 9.03 -3.70
C ARG A 164 19.25 9.46 -4.65
N VAL A 165 18.08 9.74 -4.09
CA VAL A 165 17.00 10.42 -4.79
C VAL A 165 17.31 11.91 -4.91
N THR A 166 16.97 12.49 -6.05
CA THR A 166 17.07 13.94 -6.34
C THR A 166 15.79 14.54 -6.94
N GLY A 167 14.74 13.73 -7.09
CA GLY A 167 13.45 14.19 -7.59
C GLY A 167 12.53 13.05 -7.99
N ILE A 168 11.45 13.40 -8.67
CA ILE A 168 10.53 12.44 -9.29
C ILE A 168 10.31 12.78 -10.76
N ASP A 169 10.16 11.75 -11.57
CA ASP A 169 9.72 11.86 -12.95
C ASP A 169 8.21 11.59 -13.00
N VAL A 170 7.47 12.50 -13.66
CA VAL A 170 6.01 12.53 -13.63
C VAL A 170 5.41 12.65 -15.02
N ILE A 171 4.21 12.13 -15.19
CA ILE A 171 3.29 12.50 -16.25
C ILE A 171 2.28 13.48 -15.65
N ALA A 172 2.34 14.74 -16.07
CA ALA A 172 1.49 15.79 -15.53
C ALA A 172 0.08 15.78 -16.13
N ALA A 173 -0.82 16.62 -15.60
CA ALA A 173 -2.23 16.70 -15.99
C ALA A 173 -2.46 16.98 -17.50
N ASP A 174 -1.50 17.60 -18.18
CA ASP A 174 -1.53 17.86 -19.62
C ASP A 174 -0.95 16.72 -20.46
N GLY A 175 -0.59 15.60 -19.84
CA GLY A 175 0.00 14.42 -20.47
C GLY A 175 1.50 14.52 -20.74
N ASN A 176 2.14 15.64 -20.41
CA ASN A 176 3.57 15.84 -20.66
C ASN A 176 4.42 15.23 -19.54
N SER A 177 5.55 14.61 -19.92
CA SER A 177 6.56 14.16 -18.97
C SER A 177 7.34 15.37 -18.41
N ARG A 178 7.57 15.39 -17.09
CA ARG A 178 8.32 16.42 -16.38
C ARG A 178 9.15 15.79 -15.25
N VAL A 179 10.22 16.47 -14.86
CA VAL A 179 10.94 16.18 -13.62
C VAL A 179 10.56 17.25 -12.59
N ILE A 180 10.28 16.82 -11.36
CA ILE A 180 10.15 17.68 -10.20
C ILE A 180 11.37 17.40 -9.30
N ASP A 181 12.28 18.37 -9.22
CA ASP A 181 13.48 18.27 -8.39
C ASP A 181 13.15 18.39 -6.89
N GLY A 182 13.85 17.62 -6.07
CA GLY A 182 13.67 17.59 -4.62
C GLY A 182 14.85 16.97 -3.88
N ASP A 183 15.16 17.51 -2.70
CA ASP A 183 16.22 16.98 -1.83
C ASP A 183 15.81 15.68 -1.13
N ILE A 184 14.51 15.52 -0.90
CA ILE A 184 13.87 14.42 -0.18
C ILE A 184 12.58 14.06 -0.89
N VAL A 185 12.32 12.75 -1.05
CA VAL A 185 11.02 12.24 -1.50
C VAL A 185 10.41 11.36 -0.42
N VAL A 186 9.15 11.62 -0.07
CA VAL A 186 8.34 10.80 0.84
C VAL A 186 7.23 10.13 0.05
N ILE A 187 7.27 8.80 -0.02
CA ILE A 187 6.22 7.99 -0.65
C ILE A 187 5.09 7.74 0.36
N ALA A 188 3.91 8.26 0.05
CA ALA A 188 2.66 8.11 0.80
C ALA A 188 1.53 7.65 -0.14
N SER A 189 1.85 6.85 -1.16
CA SER A 189 0.98 6.52 -2.30
C SER A 189 -0.14 5.52 -2.00
N GLY A 190 -0.23 5.01 -0.77
CA GLY A 190 -1.13 3.92 -0.41
C GLY A 190 -0.68 2.55 -0.95
N GLY A 191 -1.56 1.56 -0.83
CA GLY A 191 -1.31 0.18 -1.26
C GLY A 191 -1.56 -0.09 -2.76
N ALA A 192 -1.65 -1.38 -3.10
CA ALA A 192 -1.81 -1.86 -4.47
C ALA A 192 -3.12 -2.65 -4.66
N GLY A 193 -4.25 -2.11 -4.18
CA GLY A 193 -5.55 -2.81 -4.16
C GLY A 193 -6.04 -3.29 -5.52
N GLN A 194 -5.58 -2.65 -6.60
CA GLN A 194 -5.90 -3.02 -7.99
C GLN A 194 -5.09 -4.23 -8.50
N LEU A 195 -4.27 -4.89 -7.66
CA LEU A 195 -3.72 -6.21 -7.96
C LEU A 195 -4.82 -7.26 -8.06
N TYR A 196 -5.94 -7.08 -7.37
CA TYR A 196 -6.99 -8.08 -7.25
C TYR A 196 -8.29 -7.63 -7.93
N LYS A 197 -9.04 -8.61 -8.44
CA LYS A 197 -10.34 -8.38 -9.06
C LYS A 197 -11.35 -7.78 -8.09
N HIS A 198 -11.53 -8.41 -6.93
CA HIS A 198 -12.40 -7.91 -5.87
C HIS A 198 -11.56 -7.13 -4.86
N THR A 199 -11.82 -5.84 -4.76
CA THR A 199 -11.08 -4.93 -3.88
C THR A 199 -11.99 -3.85 -3.36
N THR A 200 -11.80 -3.43 -2.11
CA THR A 200 -12.51 -2.29 -1.53
C THR A 200 -11.78 -0.97 -1.78
N ASN A 201 -10.64 -1.03 -2.45
CA ASN A 201 -9.81 0.13 -2.73
C ASN A 201 -10.29 0.87 -3.99
N PRO A 202 -10.16 2.21 -4.06
CA PRO A 202 -10.48 2.97 -5.24
C PRO A 202 -9.54 2.62 -6.39
N VAL A 203 -9.93 3.00 -7.61
CA VAL A 203 -9.21 2.67 -8.85
C VAL A 203 -7.77 3.19 -8.90
N VAL A 204 -7.45 4.19 -8.06
CA VAL A 204 -6.12 4.80 -7.95
C VAL A 204 -5.11 3.96 -7.16
N THR A 205 -5.47 2.87 -6.50
CA THR A 205 -4.51 2.09 -5.69
C THR A 205 -3.75 1.04 -6.51
N THR A 206 -2.81 1.49 -7.34
CA THR A 206 -2.04 0.63 -8.27
C THR A 206 -0.62 0.36 -7.79
N GLY A 207 -0.24 0.83 -6.60
CA GLY A 207 1.08 0.56 -6.00
C GLY A 207 2.24 1.35 -6.62
N ASP A 208 1.97 2.49 -7.27
CA ASP A 208 2.94 3.17 -8.13
C ASP A 208 4.23 3.58 -7.39
N GLY A 209 4.09 4.23 -6.22
CA GLY A 209 5.23 4.65 -5.42
C GLY A 209 6.05 3.47 -4.89
N VAL A 210 5.39 2.34 -4.59
CA VAL A 210 6.04 1.11 -4.14
C VAL A 210 6.85 0.48 -5.28
N ALA A 211 6.28 0.42 -6.48
CA ALA A 211 6.97 -0.10 -7.67
C ALA A 211 8.16 0.79 -8.08
N ALA A 212 7.99 2.11 -8.06
CA ALA A 212 9.07 3.06 -8.33
C ALA A 212 10.22 2.97 -7.31
N ALA A 213 9.88 2.85 -6.01
CA ALA A 213 10.87 2.63 -4.96
C ALA A 213 11.64 1.31 -5.17
N TYR A 214 10.93 0.24 -5.52
CA TYR A 214 11.54 -1.04 -5.82
C TYR A 214 12.52 -0.98 -7.00
N ARG A 215 12.13 -0.36 -8.12
CA ARG A 215 13.01 -0.13 -9.27
C ARG A 215 14.22 0.76 -8.96
N ALA A 216 14.08 1.70 -8.01
CA ALA A 216 15.20 2.51 -7.53
C ALA A 216 16.21 1.71 -6.67
N GLY A 217 15.84 0.51 -6.22
CA GLY A 217 16.64 -0.36 -5.35
C GLY A 217 16.25 -0.28 -3.87
N ALA A 218 15.10 0.30 -3.54
CA ALA A 218 14.58 0.21 -2.17
C ALA A 218 14.16 -1.23 -1.87
N ALA A 219 14.47 -1.68 -0.65
CA ALA A 219 14.00 -2.97 -0.17
C ALA A 219 12.49 -2.91 0.06
N LEU A 220 11.75 -3.86 -0.50
CA LEU A 220 10.36 -4.14 -0.12
C LEU A 220 10.35 -5.29 0.88
N ALA A 221 9.38 -5.33 1.79
CA ALA A 221 9.24 -6.40 2.77
C ALA A 221 7.81 -6.94 2.78
N ASP A 222 7.69 -8.24 3.07
CA ASP A 222 6.44 -8.90 3.46
C ASP A 222 5.29 -8.73 2.44
N VAL A 223 5.66 -8.62 1.16
CA VAL A 223 4.76 -8.32 0.04
C VAL A 223 3.70 -9.39 -0.19
N GLU A 224 3.92 -10.63 0.28
CA GLU A 224 2.98 -11.74 0.22
C GLU A 224 1.77 -11.58 1.16
N PHE A 225 1.86 -10.70 2.17
CA PHE A 225 0.81 -10.47 3.15
C PHE A 225 -0.17 -9.40 2.69
N TYR A 226 -1.26 -9.87 2.09
CA TYR A 226 -2.39 -9.04 1.66
C TYR A 226 -3.63 -9.43 2.47
N GLN A 227 -4.19 -8.50 3.23
CA GLN A 227 -5.42 -8.75 4.00
C GLN A 227 -6.64 -8.62 3.08
N PHE A 228 -7.51 -9.63 3.16
CA PHE A 228 -8.83 -9.61 2.54
C PHE A 228 -9.86 -9.27 3.61
N HIS A 229 -10.67 -8.24 3.38
CA HIS A 229 -11.80 -7.95 4.25
C HIS A 229 -12.90 -8.98 3.98
N PRO A 230 -13.50 -9.59 5.02
CA PRO A 230 -14.51 -10.64 4.84
C PRO A 230 -15.81 -10.13 4.23
N THR A 231 -16.20 -8.88 4.53
CA THR A 231 -17.52 -8.34 4.22
C THR A 231 -17.42 -7.11 3.32
N SER A 232 -17.40 -7.35 2.00
CA SER A 232 -17.74 -6.36 0.97
C SER A 232 -19.10 -6.69 0.42
N LEU A 233 -19.97 -5.72 0.12
CA LEU A 233 -21.19 -6.01 -0.62
C LEU A 233 -20.83 -6.65 -1.97
N ALA A 234 -21.57 -7.69 -2.34
CA ALA A 234 -21.38 -8.42 -3.59
C ALA A 234 -22.12 -7.71 -4.74
N VAL A 235 -21.75 -6.46 -4.98
CA VAL A 235 -22.29 -5.56 -6.01
C VAL A 235 -21.14 -4.88 -6.77
N PRO A 236 -21.38 -4.27 -7.95
CA PRO A 236 -20.34 -3.51 -8.65
C PRO A 236 -19.69 -2.46 -7.75
N GLY A 237 -18.35 -2.39 -7.78
CA GLY A 237 -17.56 -1.48 -6.96
C GLY A 237 -17.18 -2.04 -5.58
N ASN A 238 -17.71 -3.19 -5.17
CA ASN A 238 -17.32 -3.88 -3.93
C ASN A 238 -17.25 -2.95 -2.68
N PRO A 239 -18.30 -2.16 -2.38
CA PRO A 239 -18.26 -1.27 -1.24
C PRO A 239 -18.18 -2.06 0.06
N LEU A 240 -17.34 -1.58 0.96
CA LEU A 240 -17.09 -2.19 2.26
C LEU A 240 -18.36 -2.17 3.13
N VAL A 241 -18.62 -3.28 3.83
CA VAL A 241 -19.49 -3.31 5.01
C VAL A 241 -18.57 -3.45 6.22
N SER A 242 -18.42 -2.38 6.99
CA SER A 242 -17.47 -2.29 8.11
C SER A 242 -17.55 -3.48 9.06
N GLU A 243 -16.39 -3.91 9.55
CA GLU A 243 -16.29 -4.91 10.62
C GLU A 243 -17.07 -4.53 11.88
N ALA A 244 -17.24 -3.24 12.14
CA ALA A 244 -18.05 -2.74 13.25
C ALA A 244 -19.49 -3.29 13.20
N VAL A 245 -20.04 -3.59 12.02
CA VAL A 245 -21.38 -4.18 11.88
C VAL A 245 -21.44 -5.58 12.50
N ARG A 246 -20.39 -6.41 12.31
CA ARG A 246 -20.25 -7.70 13.01
C ARG A 246 -20.02 -7.50 14.51
N GLY A 247 -19.24 -6.49 14.88
CA GLY A 247 -19.00 -6.07 16.26
C GLY A 247 -20.28 -5.70 17.03
N GLU A 248 -21.28 -5.15 16.33
CA GLU A 248 -22.60 -4.83 16.89
C GLU A 248 -23.55 -6.05 16.94
N GLY A 249 -23.17 -7.19 16.36
CA GLY A 249 -23.90 -8.45 16.45
C GLY A 249 -24.51 -8.97 15.15
N ALA A 250 -24.19 -8.38 13.99
CA ALA A 250 -24.59 -8.95 12.71
C ALA A 250 -23.97 -10.34 12.49
N THR A 251 -24.72 -11.23 11.83
CA THR A 251 -24.34 -12.63 11.66
C THR A 251 -24.07 -12.97 10.19
N LEU A 252 -23.28 -14.00 9.95
CA LEU A 252 -22.99 -14.52 8.61
C LEU A 252 -23.74 -15.83 8.39
N ILE A 253 -24.65 -15.84 7.42
CA ILE A 253 -25.52 -16.98 7.12
C ILE A 253 -25.31 -17.48 5.69
N ASP A 254 -25.33 -18.80 5.51
CA ASP A 254 -25.30 -19.44 4.20
C ASP A 254 -26.66 -19.40 3.49
N GLU A 255 -26.75 -19.98 2.29
CA GLU A 255 -27.99 -20.06 1.51
C GLU A 255 -29.15 -20.81 2.20
N HIS A 256 -28.85 -21.57 3.27
CA HIS A 256 -29.83 -22.31 4.06
C HIS A 256 -30.21 -21.58 5.36
N GLY A 257 -29.68 -20.37 5.57
CA GLY A 257 -29.88 -19.58 6.79
C GLY A 257 -29.08 -20.08 7.99
N LYS A 258 -28.08 -20.95 7.78
CA LYS A 258 -27.23 -21.44 8.86
C LYS A 258 -26.12 -20.44 9.17
N ARG A 259 -26.03 -20.06 10.43
CA ARG A 259 -24.88 -19.31 10.97
C ARG A 259 -23.67 -20.23 11.09
N PHE A 260 -22.78 -20.19 10.09
CA PHE A 260 -21.73 -21.19 9.93
C PHE A 260 -20.38 -20.82 10.58
N MET A 261 -20.16 -19.57 10.96
CA MET A 261 -18.83 -19.13 11.44
C MET A 261 -18.37 -19.84 12.72
N PHE A 262 -19.28 -20.34 13.55
CA PHE A 262 -18.92 -21.14 14.73
C PHE A 262 -18.41 -22.54 14.40
N ASP A 263 -18.70 -23.05 13.20
CA ASP A 263 -18.09 -24.29 12.71
C ASP A 263 -16.64 -24.05 12.24
N VAL A 264 -16.27 -22.79 11.97
CA VAL A 264 -14.94 -22.37 11.50
C VAL A 264 -14.06 -21.96 12.67
N HIS A 265 -14.58 -21.17 13.61
CA HIS A 265 -13.82 -20.62 14.73
C HIS A 265 -14.71 -20.40 15.96
N PRO A 266 -14.24 -20.66 17.19
CA PRO A 266 -15.03 -20.47 18.41
C PRO A 266 -15.52 -19.03 18.63
N ASP A 267 -14.75 -18.03 18.17
CA ASP A 267 -15.15 -16.62 18.24
C ASP A 267 -16.19 -16.21 17.16
N GLY A 268 -16.60 -17.12 16.27
CA GLY A 268 -17.61 -16.87 15.24
C GLY A 268 -17.26 -15.67 14.35
N GLU A 269 -18.21 -14.75 14.19
CA GLU A 269 -18.06 -13.52 13.41
C GLU A 269 -17.02 -12.53 13.97
N LEU A 270 -16.55 -12.73 15.22
CA LEU A 270 -15.50 -11.91 15.84
C LEU A 270 -14.10 -12.54 15.75
N ALA A 271 -13.97 -13.67 15.04
CA ALA A 271 -12.67 -14.23 14.72
C ALA A 271 -11.79 -13.25 13.89
N PRO A 272 -10.47 -13.46 13.82
CA PRO A 272 -9.58 -12.67 12.98
C PRO A 272 -10.04 -12.60 11.51
N ARG A 273 -9.80 -11.46 10.85
CA ARG A 273 -10.31 -11.19 9.49
C ARG A 273 -9.95 -12.24 8.46
N ASP A 274 -8.72 -12.73 8.50
CA ASP A 274 -8.21 -13.77 7.61
C ASP A 274 -9.01 -15.08 7.77
N VAL A 275 -9.34 -15.46 9.02
CA VAL A 275 -10.17 -16.63 9.34
C VAL A 275 -11.59 -16.46 8.81
N VAL A 276 -12.22 -15.29 9.06
CA VAL A 276 -13.58 -15.02 8.58
C VAL A 276 -13.63 -14.97 7.05
N ALA A 277 -12.65 -14.33 6.40
CA ALA A 277 -12.60 -14.20 4.95
C ALA A 277 -12.44 -15.56 4.26
N ARG A 278 -11.57 -16.45 4.78
CA ARG A 278 -11.45 -17.84 4.31
C ARG A 278 -12.74 -18.63 4.57
N GLY A 279 -13.32 -18.50 5.77
CA GLY A 279 -14.58 -19.15 6.13
C GLY A 279 -15.72 -18.79 5.15
N ILE A 280 -15.84 -17.51 4.78
CA ILE A 280 -16.78 -17.04 3.77
C ILE A 280 -16.44 -17.64 2.40
N ALA A 281 -15.18 -17.58 1.94
CA ALA A 281 -14.79 -18.10 0.63
C ALA A 281 -15.12 -19.59 0.47
N GLN A 282 -14.79 -20.41 1.48
CA GLN A 282 -15.10 -21.84 1.51
C GLN A 282 -16.61 -22.10 1.57
N ALA A 283 -17.36 -21.27 2.31
CA ALA A 283 -18.81 -21.37 2.34
C ALA A 283 -19.44 -21.02 0.97
N MET A 284 -18.94 -19.97 0.31
CA MET A 284 -19.33 -19.60 -1.05
C MET A 284 -19.05 -20.74 -2.04
N GLU A 285 -17.88 -21.39 -1.95
CA GLU A 285 -17.54 -22.54 -2.79
C GLU A 285 -18.55 -23.68 -2.63
N ARG A 286 -18.91 -24.04 -1.38
CA ARG A 286 -19.91 -25.08 -1.08
C ARG A 286 -21.29 -24.79 -1.68
N GLN A 287 -21.66 -23.52 -1.82
CA GLN A 287 -22.95 -23.09 -2.41
C GLN A 287 -22.84 -22.65 -3.89
N GLY A 288 -21.76 -23.04 -4.58
CA GLY A 288 -21.59 -22.82 -6.02
C GLY A 288 -21.18 -21.38 -6.38
N GLY A 289 -20.40 -20.73 -5.52
CA GLY A 289 -19.86 -19.39 -5.73
C GLY A 289 -20.83 -18.24 -5.42
N ARG A 290 -22.05 -18.54 -4.97
CA ARG A 290 -23.01 -17.50 -4.55
C ARG A 290 -22.51 -16.75 -3.31
N PRO A 291 -22.80 -15.45 -3.17
CA PRO A 291 -22.41 -14.67 -1.99
C PRO A 291 -22.99 -15.23 -0.69
N ILE A 292 -22.27 -15.03 0.42
CA ILE A 292 -22.80 -15.24 1.78
C ILE A 292 -23.70 -14.06 2.15
N MET A 293 -24.67 -14.26 3.03
CA MET A 293 -25.53 -13.17 3.49
C MET A 293 -25.06 -12.67 4.85
N LEU A 294 -24.92 -11.34 4.99
CA LEU A 294 -24.75 -10.66 6.26
C LEU A 294 -26.12 -10.23 6.78
N ASP A 295 -26.53 -10.78 7.91
CA ASP A 295 -27.79 -10.48 8.56
C ASP A 295 -27.58 -9.53 9.73
N ALA A 296 -27.97 -8.27 9.52
CA ALA A 296 -27.98 -7.21 10.53
C ALA A 296 -29.40 -6.85 11.00
N THR A 297 -30.42 -7.58 10.56
CA THR A 297 -31.84 -7.22 10.77
C THR A 297 -32.21 -7.16 12.26
N GLY A 298 -31.59 -8.00 13.08
CA GLY A 298 -31.77 -8.01 14.53
C GLY A 298 -31.30 -6.73 15.24
N LEU A 299 -30.51 -5.88 14.58
CA LEU A 299 -30.06 -4.60 15.13
C LEU A 299 -31.12 -3.50 15.00
N GLY A 300 -32.07 -3.65 14.06
CA GLY A 300 -33.16 -2.72 13.79
C GLY A 300 -32.76 -1.56 12.87
N SER A 301 -33.66 -1.21 11.95
CA SER A 301 -33.40 -0.21 10.89
C SER A 301 -33.00 1.17 11.42
N ASP A 302 -33.65 1.66 12.49
CA ASP A 302 -33.34 2.97 13.08
C ASP A 302 -31.93 3.02 13.65
N TYR A 303 -31.49 1.93 14.29
CA TYR A 303 -30.13 1.83 14.83
C TYR A 303 -29.10 1.79 13.71
N LEU A 304 -29.34 0.98 12.68
CA LEU A 304 -28.45 0.87 11.51
C LEU A 304 -28.31 2.21 10.78
N ALA A 305 -29.41 2.91 10.52
CA ALA A 305 -29.39 4.20 9.85
C ALA A 305 -28.66 5.29 10.66
N MET A 306 -28.78 5.25 11.99
CA MET A 306 -28.09 6.18 12.88
C MET A 306 -26.59 5.85 13.01
N ARG A 307 -26.25 4.57 13.21
CA ARG A 307 -24.88 4.12 13.52
C ARG A 307 -24.01 3.95 12.29
N PHE A 308 -24.60 3.54 11.17
CA PHE A 308 -23.95 3.23 9.91
C PHE A 308 -24.67 3.93 8.73
N PRO A 309 -24.74 5.27 8.73
CA PRO A 309 -25.48 6.03 7.72
C PRO A 309 -24.92 5.82 6.31
N GLY A 310 -23.59 5.76 6.14
CA GLY A 310 -22.95 5.55 4.86
C GLY A 310 -23.21 4.16 4.28
N ILE A 311 -23.09 3.11 5.10
CA ILE A 311 -23.41 1.74 4.68
C ILE A 311 -24.91 1.63 4.37
N THR A 312 -25.78 2.24 5.17
CA THR A 312 -27.23 2.28 4.91
C THR A 312 -27.54 2.90 3.55
N GLU A 313 -26.94 4.06 3.24
CA GLU A 313 -27.11 4.73 1.96
C GLU A 313 -26.63 3.85 0.79
N VAL A 314 -25.48 3.20 0.94
CA VAL A 314 -24.94 2.29 -0.08
C VAL A 314 -25.87 1.09 -0.29
N CYS A 315 -26.33 0.43 0.78
CA CYS A 315 -27.28 -0.68 0.68
C CYS A 315 -28.56 -0.26 -0.07
N GLN A 316 -29.15 0.87 0.31
CA GLN A 316 -30.36 1.40 -0.32
C GLN A 316 -30.15 1.73 -1.80
N ARG A 317 -29.00 2.31 -2.16
CA ARG A 317 -28.64 2.64 -3.55
C ARG A 317 -28.56 1.39 -4.43
N HIS A 318 -28.20 0.25 -3.85
CA HIS A 318 -28.18 -1.04 -4.52
C HIS A 318 -29.50 -1.83 -4.38
N GLY A 319 -30.53 -1.22 -3.78
CA GLY A 319 -31.87 -1.78 -3.69
C GLY A 319 -32.09 -2.72 -2.50
N PHE A 320 -31.21 -2.70 -1.49
CA PHE A 320 -31.36 -3.49 -0.27
C PHE A 320 -31.91 -2.65 0.88
N ASP A 321 -32.87 -3.19 1.62
CA ASP A 321 -33.23 -2.70 2.95
C ASP A 321 -32.59 -3.59 4.03
N TRP A 322 -31.32 -3.32 4.31
CA TRP A 322 -30.52 -4.17 5.21
C TRP A 322 -30.98 -4.21 6.68
N GLY A 323 -31.98 -3.38 7.05
CA GLY A 323 -32.65 -3.47 8.34
C GLY A 323 -33.79 -4.50 8.37
N THR A 324 -34.28 -4.94 7.22
CA THR A 324 -35.37 -5.92 7.10
C THR A 324 -34.99 -7.18 6.34
N GLU A 325 -33.90 -7.16 5.57
CA GLU A 325 -33.36 -8.34 4.90
C GLU A 325 -31.82 -8.45 5.03
N PRO A 326 -31.25 -9.67 5.02
CA PRO A 326 -29.81 -9.86 4.90
C PRO A 326 -29.25 -9.35 3.57
N VAL A 327 -28.01 -8.85 3.57
CA VAL A 327 -27.33 -8.33 2.36
C VAL A 327 -26.22 -9.26 1.87
N PRO A 328 -26.03 -9.39 0.54
CA PRO A 328 -25.02 -10.30 0.01
C PRO A 328 -23.62 -9.73 0.17
N VAL A 329 -22.71 -10.52 0.72
CA VAL A 329 -21.31 -10.17 0.97
C VAL A 329 -20.32 -11.19 0.40
N THR A 330 -19.14 -10.72 0.05
CA THR A 330 -18.00 -11.49 -0.45
C THR A 330 -16.70 -10.94 0.12
N PRO A 331 -15.62 -11.74 0.23
CA PRO A 331 -14.32 -11.22 0.58
C PRO A 331 -13.77 -10.32 -0.54
N ALA A 332 -12.95 -9.35 -0.18
CA ALA A 332 -12.28 -8.45 -1.12
C ALA A 332 -10.91 -8.02 -0.59
N ALA A 333 -9.93 -7.85 -1.48
CA ALA A 333 -8.62 -7.31 -1.12
C ALA A 333 -8.78 -5.91 -0.50
N HIS A 334 -8.14 -5.68 0.64
CA HIS A 334 -8.45 -4.51 1.46
C HIS A 334 -7.22 -3.72 1.86
N TYR A 335 -6.19 -4.38 2.38
CA TYR A 335 -5.02 -3.70 2.92
C TYR A 335 -3.75 -4.49 2.64
N TRP A 336 -2.69 -3.80 2.25
CA TRP A 336 -1.37 -4.41 2.03
C TRP A 336 -0.48 -4.19 3.25
N MET A 337 -0.11 -5.28 3.95
CA MET A 337 0.79 -5.18 5.12
C MET A 337 2.26 -5.06 4.73
N GLY A 338 2.61 -5.64 3.58
CA GLY A 338 3.91 -5.43 2.95
C GLY A 338 4.02 -4.07 2.28
N GLY A 339 5.22 -3.76 1.80
CA GLY A 339 5.49 -2.45 1.18
C GLY A 339 6.97 -2.09 1.26
N ILE A 340 7.27 -0.79 1.13
CA ILE A 340 8.65 -0.28 1.21
C ILE A 340 9.16 -0.44 2.63
N ARG A 341 10.24 -1.20 2.82
CA ARG A 341 10.82 -1.40 4.15
C ARG A 341 11.32 -0.08 4.72
N THR A 342 10.90 0.23 5.95
CA THR A 342 11.35 1.43 6.67
C THR A 342 11.84 1.15 8.08
N ASP A 343 12.57 2.11 8.67
CA ASP A 343 12.67 2.23 10.13
C ASP A 343 11.41 2.89 10.73
N ILE A 344 11.35 2.99 12.05
CA ILE A 344 10.28 3.68 12.79
C ILE A 344 10.21 5.20 12.55
N SER A 345 11.06 5.75 11.68
CA SER A 345 11.07 7.15 11.26
C SER A 345 10.82 7.28 9.74
N GLY A 346 10.36 6.21 9.09
CA GLY A 346 10.03 6.22 7.66
C GLY A 346 11.22 6.17 6.71
N ARG A 347 12.47 6.00 7.19
CA ARG A 347 13.66 5.96 6.31
C ARG A 347 13.74 4.64 5.57
N THR A 348 14.03 4.70 4.27
CA THR A 348 14.21 3.51 3.42
C THR A 348 15.69 3.13 3.26
N SER A 349 15.97 2.04 2.54
CA SER A 349 17.34 1.65 2.16
C SER A 349 17.95 2.53 1.06
N VAL A 350 17.24 3.56 0.60
CA VAL A 350 17.71 4.52 -0.41
C VAL A 350 17.86 5.90 0.20
N TYR A 351 19.02 6.54 -0.01
CA TYR A 351 19.29 7.88 0.51
C TYR A 351 18.32 8.92 -0.07
N GLY A 352 17.77 9.76 0.81
CA GLY A 352 16.80 10.80 0.44
C GLY A 352 15.37 10.28 0.21
N LEU A 353 15.14 8.96 0.32
CA LEU A 353 13.83 8.35 0.15
C LEU A 353 13.24 7.90 1.50
N TYR A 354 12.01 8.34 1.76
CA TYR A 354 11.19 7.95 2.89
C TYR A 354 9.89 7.31 2.40
N ALA A 355 9.25 6.49 3.24
CA ALA A 355 7.92 5.96 2.99
C ALA A 355 7.07 5.95 4.27
N VAL A 356 5.77 6.23 4.13
CA VAL A 356 4.82 6.30 5.24
C VAL A 356 3.44 5.77 4.83
N GLY A 357 2.62 5.42 5.83
CA GLY A 357 1.29 4.84 5.62
C GLY A 357 1.37 3.47 4.95
N GLU A 358 0.31 3.07 4.25
CA GLU A 358 0.18 1.76 3.61
C GLU A 358 1.24 1.47 2.52
N ALA A 359 1.94 2.50 2.00
CA ALA A 359 3.05 2.26 1.08
C ALA A 359 4.30 1.72 1.80
N ALA A 360 4.39 1.87 3.13
CA ALA A 360 5.52 1.45 3.94
C ALA A 360 5.23 0.13 4.67
N CYS A 361 6.29 -0.66 4.86
CA CYS A 361 6.32 -1.79 5.77
C CYS A 361 7.20 -1.43 6.98
N THR A 362 6.56 -0.89 8.01
CA THR A 362 7.19 -0.51 9.30
C THR A 362 7.44 -1.71 10.22
N GLY A 363 6.83 -2.86 9.91
CA GLY A 363 6.80 -4.04 10.77
C GLY A 363 5.65 -4.09 11.78
N VAL A 364 4.79 -3.05 11.85
CA VAL A 364 3.69 -3.00 12.82
C VAL A 364 2.67 -4.13 12.67
N HIS A 365 2.28 -4.45 11.43
CA HIS A 365 1.14 -5.34 11.18
C HIS A 365 1.51 -6.81 11.12
N GLY A 366 2.81 -7.13 10.99
CA GLY A 366 3.26 -8.50 10.75
C GLY A 366 2.49 -9.17 9.60
N ALA A 367 2.01 -10.39 9.84
CA ALA A 367 1.29 -11.19 8.84
C ALA A 367 -0.20 -10.84 8.69
N ASN A 368 -0.76 -10.03 9.59
CA ASN A 368 -2.19 -9.70 9.58
C ASN A 368 -2.50 -8.46 10.42
N ARG A 369 -3.10 -7.47 9.77
CA ARG A 369 -3.36 -6.16 10.37
C ARG A 369 -4.55 -6.20 11.34
N LEU A 370 -4.38 -5.68 12.55
CA LEU A 370 -5.48 -5.39 13.47
C LEU A 370 -6.38 -4.26 12.92
N ALA A 371 -7.69 -4.46 13.01
CA ALA A 371 -8.67 -3.47 12.57
C ALA A 371 -8.45 -2.12 13.28
N SER A 372 -8.73 -1.01 12.59
CA SER A 372 -8.48 0.37 13.04
C SER A 372 -7.01 0.79 13.34
N ASN A 373 -6.01 -0.09 13.18
CA ASN A 373 -4.60 0.29 13.31
C ASN A 373 -3.99 0.98 12.06
N SER A 374 -4.53 0.84 10.85
CA SER A 374 -3.90 1.41 9.63
C SER A 374 -3.92 2.93 9.59
N LEU A 375 -5.04 3.56 10.01
CA LEU A 375 -5.12 5.01 10.17
C LEU A 375 -4.18 5.49 11.26
N LEU A 376 -4.06 4.73 12.36
CA LEU A 376 -3.15 5.05 13.46
C LEU A 376 -1.69 5.00 13.03
N GLU A 377 -1.30 3.95 12.30
CA GLU A 377 0.05 3.81 11.76
C GLU A 377 0.37 4.97 10.82
N SER A 378 -0.52 5.21 9.86
CA SER A 378 -0.36 6.29 8.91
C SER A 378 -0.17 7.64 9.59
N LEU A 379 -0.87 7.88 10.70
CA LEU A 379 -0.77 9.09 11.50
C LEU A 379 0.54 9.16 12.30
N VAL A 380 0.87 8.12 13.07
CA VAL A 380 2.05 8.08 13.95
C VAL A 380 3.34 8.17 13.15
N PHE A 381 3.49 7.32 12.14
CA PHE A 381 4.75 7.24 11.40
C PHE A 381 4.93 8.38 10.41
N ALA A 382 3.85 9.00 9.89
CA ALA A 382 3.96 10.24 9.14
C ALA A 382 4.48 11.40 10.01
N TRP A 383 4.01 11.50 11.25
CA TRP A 383 4.52 12.49 12.20
C TRP A 383 6.02 12.32 12.46
N ARG A 384 6.42 11.09 12.77
CA ARG A 384 7.83 10.76 13.04
C ARG A 384 8.71 10.98 11.81
N ALA A 385 8.24 10.61 10.62
CA ALA A 385 8.96 10.82 9.38
C ALA A 385 9.16 12.31 9.09
N ALA A 386 8.13 13.13 9.27
CA ALA A 386 8.23 14.57 9.07
C ALA A 386 9.23 15.23 10.05
N ASP A 387 9.23 14.84 11.32
CA ASP A 387 10.21 15.32 12.29
C ASP A 387 11.64 14.89 11.91
N ALA A 388 11.80 13.64 11.44
CA ALA A 388 13.07 13.07 11.00
C ALA A 388 13.68 13.73 9.76
N LEU A 389 12.91 14.48 8.97
CA LEU A 389 13.43 15.21 7.79
C LEU A 389 14.41 16.34 8.16
N THR A 390 14.39 16.77 9.41
CA THR A 390 15.33 17.79 9.95
C THR A 390 16.69 17.19 10.33
N GLU A 391 16.78 15.87 10.44
CA GLU A 391 18.00 15.16 10.79
C GLU A 391 18.89 14.92 9.55
N PRO A 392 20.20 14.68 9.74
CA PRO A 392 21.07 14.27 8.64
C PRO A 392 20.49 13.04 7.90
N GLN A 393 20.44 13.12 6.57
CA GLN A 393 19.93 12.03 5.75
C GLN A 393 20.78 10.77 5.94
N ARG A 394 20.10 9.64 6.12
CA ARG A 394 20.69 8.30 6.20
C ARG A 394 19.78 7.30 5.53
N ALA A 395 20.36 6.26 4.95
CA ALA A 395 19.64 5.06 4.52
C ALA A 395 19.73 3.99 5.62
N ILE A 396 18.73 3.13 5.70
CA ILE A 396 18.78 1.95 6.57
C ILE A 396 19.55 0.82 5.88
N GLU A 397 20.33 0.08 6.65
CA GLU A 397 20.97 -1.13 6.15
C GLU A 397 19.94 -2.27 6.14
N VAL A 398 19.77 -2.88 4.97
CA VAL A 398 18.80 -3.96 4.77
C VAL A 398 19.44 -5.06 3.95
N GLU A 399 19.48 -6.26 4.50
CA GLU A 399 19.74 -7.48 3.73
C GLU A 399 18.46 -7.89 3.02
N ALA A 400 18.53 -7.96 1.69
CA ALA A 400 17.40 -8.26 0.83
C ALA A 400 17.77 -9.34 -0.19
N LEU A 401 16.79 -10.18 -0.51
CA LEU A 401 16.90 -11.21 -1.52
C LEU A 401 16.64 -10.63 -2.91
N GLU A 402 17.34 -11.15 -3.89
CA GLU A 402 17.02 -10.91 -5.29
C GLU A 402 15.90 -11.88 -5.71
N PRO A 403 14.82 -11.38 -6.37
CA PRO A 403 13.81 -12.28 -6.90
C PRO A 403 14.42 -13.17 -7.99
N GLN A 404 14.32 -14.48 -7.80
CA GLN A 404 14.72 -15.44 -8.83
C GLN A 404 13.51 -15.67 -9.74
N CYS A 405 13.32 -14.77 -10.72
CA CYS A 405 12.25 -14.85 -11.70
C CYS A 405 12.82 -14.59 -13.10
N GLU A 406 12.67 -15.55 -14.00
CA GLU A 406 13.05 -15.38 -15.40
C GLU A 406 11.96 -14.57 -16.12
N ILE A 407 12.25 -13.30 -16.42
CA ILE A 407 11.36 -12.45 -17.21
C ILE A 407 11.62 -12.73 -18.69
N THR A 408 10.66 -13.36 -19.36
CA THR A 408 10.76 -13.73 -20.78
C THR A 408 9.93 -12.81 -21.68
N GLY A 409 9.15 -11.92 -21.08
CA GLY A 409 7.92 -11.43 -21.66
C GLY A 409 8.01 -10.43 -22.80
N ARG A 410 7.11 -10.65 -23.76
CA ARG A 410 6.73 -9.75 -24.88
C ARG A 410 5.22 -9.72 -25.11
N GLU A 411 4.44 -10.50 -24.34
CA GLU A 411 3.01 -10.69 -24.54
C GLU A 411 2.25 -9.53 -23.86
N PRO A 412 1.38 -8.79 -24.58
CA PRO A 412 0.53 -7.80 -23.94
C PRO A 412 -0.53 -8.47 -23.06
N PHE A 413 -0.99 -7.77 -22.03
CA PHE A 413 -2.07 -8.20 -21.15
C PHE A 413 -3.01 -7.04 -20.81
N THR A 414 -4.19 -7.33 -20.29
CA THR A 414 -5.12 -6.33 -19.75
C THR A 414 -5.10 -6.32 -18.23
N ARG A 415 -5.41 -5.18 -17.62
CA ARG A 415 -5.54 -5.06 -16.15
C ARG A 415 -6.46 -6.12 -15.56
N ASP A 416 -7.56 -6.43 -16.25
CA ASP A 416 -8.52 -7.44 -15.79
C ASP A 416 -7.96 -8.87 -15.85
N GLN A 417 -7.12 -9.20 -16.85
CA GLN A 417 -6.42 -10.50 -16.88
C GLN A 417 -5.48 -10.66 -15.69
N LEU A 418 -4.72 -9.62 -15.36
CA LEU A 418 -3.85 -9.64 -14.18
C LEU A 418 -4.66 -9.78 -12.89
N ARG A 419 -5.72 -8.99 -12.74
CA ARG A 419 -6.58 -9.00 -11.56
C ARG A 419 -7.28 -10.34 -11.34
N GLU A 420 -7.72 -10.98 -12.42
CA GLU A 420 -8.31 -12.31 -12.37
C GLU A 420 -7.26 -13.37 -11.99
N LEU A 421 -6.07 -13.31 -12.59
CA LEU A 421 -4.98 -14.25 -12.28
C LEU A 421 -4.59 -14.15 -10.79
N MET A 422 -4.37 -12.93 -10.30
CA MET A 422 -4.03 -12.68 -8.90
C MET A 422 -5.14 -13.13 -7.94
N TRP A 423 -6.41 -12.88 -8.28
CA TRP A 423 -7.54 -13.34 -7.46
C TRP A 423 -7.63 -14.86 -7.37
N SER A 424 -7.49 -15.55 -8.51
CA SER A 424 -7.69 -17.01 -8.60
C SER A 424 -6.49 -17.84 -8.13
N HIS A 425 -5.26 -17.32 -8.26
CA HIS A 425 -4.04 -18.07 -7.97
C HIS A 425 -3.26 -17.55 -6.75
N VAL A 426 -3.43 -16.27 -6.41
CA VAL A 426 -2.62 -15.55 -5.41
C VAL A 426 -3.52 -14.83 -4.38
N GLY A 427 -4.75 -15.33 -4.24
CA GLY A 427 -5.81 -14.78 -3.39
C GLY A 427 -5.74 -15.27 -1.95
N LEU A 428 -6.92 -15.60 -1.39
CA LEU A 428 -7.10 -16.00 0.00
C LEU A 428 -6.41 -17.33 0.34
N GLU A 429 -6.48 -18.31 -0.57
CA GLU A 429 -5.85 -19.62 -0.43
C GLU A 429 -4.90 -19.84 -1.60
N ARG A 430 -3.73 -20.38 -1.31
CA ARG A 430 -2.63 -20.54 -2.27
C ARG A 430 -2.10 -21.97 -2.20
N ASP A 431 -1.45 -22.41 -3.27
CA ASP A 431 -0.65 -23.63 -3.29
C ASP A 431 0.49 -23.49 -4.30
N ALA A 432 1.53 -24.34 -4.19
CA ALA A 432 2.68 -24.29 -5.07
C ALA A 432 2.32 -24.41 -6.56
N THR A 433 1.27 -25.18 -6.91
CA THR A 433 0.89 -25.40 -8.31
C THR A 433 0.34 -24.11 -8.92
N ARG A 434 -0.68 -23.52 -8.28
CA ARG A 434 -1.29 -22.26 -8.72
C ARG A 434 -0.29 -21.10 -8.73
N LEU A 435 0.56 -21.01 -7.71
CA LEU A 435 1.58 -19.97 -7.64
C LEU A 435 2.64 -20.12 -8.75
N THR A 436 3.08 -21.34 -9.06
CA THR A 436 4.04 -21.60 -10.15
C THR A 436 3.44 -21.30 -11.52
N GLU A 437 2.17 -21.65 -11.72
CA GLU A 437 1.42 -21.31 -12.94
C GLU A 437 1.30 -19.79 -13.11
N ALA A 438 0.87 -19.07 -12.05
CA ALA A 438 0.80 -17.62 -12.06
C ALA A 438 2.15 -16.98 -12.37
N GLY A 439 3.23 -17.45 -11.74
CA GLY A 439 4.59 -16.98 -12.02
C GLY A 439 4.98 -17.16 -13.49
N SER A 440 4.64 -18.31 -14.08
CA SER A 440 4.92 -18.62 -15.49
C SER A 440 4.14 -17.73 -16.46
N ILE A 441 2.89 -17.38 -16.13
CA ILE A 441 2.07 -16.47 -16.94
C ILE A 441 2.60 -15.03 -16.82
N LEU A 442 2.81 -14.55 -15.59
CA LEU A 442 3.33 -13.20 -15.32
C LEU A 442 4.72 -12.99 -15.94
N ALA A 443 5.56 -14.02 -16.03
CA ALA A 443 6.87 -13.95 -16.66
C ALA A 443 6.81 -13.61 -18.16
N ARG A 444 5.74 -14.00 -18.86
CA ARG A 444 5.55 -13.75 -20.31
C ARG A 444 4.92 -12.39 -20.62
N TRP A 445 4.24 -11.80 -19.64
CA TRP A 445 3.54 -10.53 -19.84
C TRP A 445 4.48 -9.32 -19.89
N HIS A 446 4.05 -8.31 -20.64
CA HIS A 446 4.72 -7.02 -20.78
C HIS A 446 3.65 -5.91 -20.86
N ALA A 447 3.89 -4.82 -20.14
CA ALA A 447 3.08 -3.60 -20.22
C ALA A 447 3.85 -2.51 -20.97
N ASP A 448 3.18 -1.86 -21.91
CA ASP A 448 3.65 -0.60 -22.50
C ASP A 448 3.42 0.54 -21.50
N SER A 449 4.48 1.21 -21.06
CA SER A 449 4.43 2.29 -20.05
C SER A 449 4.38 3.70 -20.64
N THR A 450 4.01 3.86 -21.92
CA THR A 450 3.91 5.17 -22.59
C THR A 450 2.74 6.02 -22.12
N THR A 451 1.66 5.40 -21.62
CA THR A 451 0.48 6.07 -21.07
C THR A 451 0.44 5.88 -19.55
N VAL A 452 -0.35 6.70 -18.84
CA VAL A 452 -0.56 6.53 -17.38
C VAL A 452 -1.13 5.15 -17.07
N GLU A 453 -2.18 4.71 -17.76
CA GLU A 453 -2.78 3.39 -17.55
C GLU A 453 -1.77 2.26 -17.83
N GLY A 454 -0.98 2.42 -18.88
CA GLY A 454 0.09 1.50 -19.23
C GLY A 454 1.19 1.41 -18.17
N ALA A 455 1.61 2.55 -17.61
CA ALA A 455 2.58 2.62 -16.53
C ALA A 455 2.02 2.05 -15.21
N GLU A 456 0.75 2.30 -14.89
CA GLU A 456 0.06 1.65 -13.78
C GLU A 456 0.02 0.12 -13.96
N ASN A 457 -0.24 -0.37 -15.18
CA ASN A 457 -0.22 -1.80 -15.47
C ASN A 457 1.18 -2.40 -15.33
N ALA A 458 2.23 -1.67 -15.74
CA ALA A 458 3.62 -2.07 -15.52
C ALA A 458 3.94 -2.19 -14.02
N ASN A 459 3.52 -1.20 -13.22
CA ASN A 459 3.67 -1.23 -11.77
C ASN A 459 2.95 -2.44 -11.15
N LEU A 460 1.69 -2.69 -11.51
CA LEU A 460 0.95 -3.85 -11.03
C LEU A 460 1.62 -5.17 -11.43
N LEU A 461 2.19 -5.26 -12.63
CA LEU A 461 2.89 -6.46 -13.09
C LEU A 461 4.18 -6.72 -12.29
N ASP A 462 4.98 -5.69 -12.04
CA ASP A 462 6.19 -5.79 -11.22
C ASP A 462 5.86 -6.29 -9.81
N LEU A 463 4.83 -5.69 -9.19
CA LEU A 463 4.39 -6.06 -7.85
C LEU A 463 3.77 -7.47 -7.83
N ALA A 464 2.95 -7.83 -8.82
CA ALA A 464 2.36 -9.17 -8.94
C ALA A 464 3.43 -10.27 -8.99
N ARG A 465 4.47 -10.07 -9.81
CA ARG A 465 5.62 -10.99 -9.89
C ARG A 465 6.29 -11.16 -8.53
N LEU A 466 6.51 -10.05 -7.83
CA LEU A 466 7.15 -10.08 -6.52
C LEU A 466 6.29 -10.78 -5.46
N VAL A 467 4.98 -10.51 -5.43
CA VAL A 467 4.04 -11.17 -4.53
C VAL A 467 4.03 -12.68 -4.76
N VAL A 468 4.05 -13.15 -6.01
CA VAL A 468 4.10 -14.58 -6.34
C VAL A 468 5.41 -15.22 -5.87
N VAL A 469 6.56 -14.58 -6.13
CA VAL A 469 7.87 -15.09 -5.68
C VAL A 469 7.93 -15.17 -4.16
N ALA A 470 7.46 -14.14 -3.46
CA ALA A 470 7.43 -14.12 -2.01
C ALA A 470 6.48 -15.19 -1.44
N ALA A 471 5.29 -15.33 -2.02
CA ALA A 471 4.32 -16.34 -1.62
C ALA A 471 4.80 -17.79 -1.88
N LEU A 472 5.57 -18.03 -2.95
CA LEU A 472 6.18 -19.33 -3.22
C LEU A 472 7.24 -19.69 -2.18
N ARG A 473 8.08 -18.71 -1.82
CA ARG A 473 9.21 -18.87 -0.90
C ARG A 473 8.79 -19.14 0.54
N ARG A 474 7.64 -18.62 0.98
CA ARG A 474 7.11 -18.87 2.31
C ARG A 474 6.32 -20.18 2.31
N GLU A 475 6.95 -21.26 2.78
CA GLU A 475 6.36 -22.61 2.86
C GLU A 475 5.72 -22.85 4.25
N GLU A 476 4.75 -22.02 4.60
CA GLU A 476 3.89 -22.11 5.80
C GLU A 476 2.55 -21.38 5.56
N SER A 477 1.59 -21.58 6.46
CA SER A 477 0.41 -20.72 6.60
C SER A 477 0.55 -19.83 7.84
N ARG A 478 0.44 -18.51 7.67
CA ARG A 478 0.54 -17.53 8.74
C ARG A 478 -0.28 -16.28 8.42
N GLY A 479 -1.23 -15.93 9.31
CA GLY A 479 -2.06 -14.74 9.16
C GLY A 479 -2.79 -14.70 7.81
N ALA A 480 -2.56 -13.65 7.03
CA ALA A 480 -3.19 -13.48 5.71
C ALA A 480 -2.52 -14.26 4.57
N HIS A 481 -1.43 -14.98 4.84
CA HIS A 481 -0.80 -15.89 3.89
C HIS A 481 -1.20 -17.34 4.20
N GLU A 482 -2.07 -17.93 3.38
CA GLU A 482 -2.53 -19.31 3.54
C GLU A 482 -2.03 -20.19 2.39
N ARG A 483 -1.22 -21.20 2.72
CA ARG A 483 -0.72 -22.22 1.80
C ARG A 483 -1.38 -23.55 2.13
N THR A 484 -2.31 -23.99 1.29
CA THR A 484 -3.05 -25.25 1.52
C THR A 484 -2.15 -26.49 1.44
N ASP A 485 -1.01 -26.39 0.76
CA ASP A 485 0.07 -27.39 0.72
C ASP A 485 1.06 -27.30 1.90
N TYR A 486 1.02 -26.21 2.68
CA TYR A 486 1.79 -26.01 3.91
C TYR A 486 0.91 -25.38 5.01
N PRO A 487 -0.14 -26.09 5.49
CA PRO A 487 -1.21 -25.49 6.31
C PRO A 487 -0.78 -25.09 7.72
N GLU A 488 0.39 -25.52 8.18
CA GLU A 488 0.88 -25.25 9.53
C GLU A 488 1.75 -23.99 9.57
N THR A 489 1.65 -23.24 10.65
CA THR A 489 2.59 -22.15 10.97
C THR A 489 3.93 -22.72 11.43
N ARG A 490 5.04 -22.17 10.94
CA ARG A 490 6.40 -22.68 11.23
C ARG A 490 7.26 -21.61 11.88
N ASP A 491 7.70 -21.85 13.12
CA ASP A 491 8.45 -20.87 13.91
C ASP A 491 9.78 -20.47 13.25
N GLU A 492 10.44 -21.36 12.52
CA GLU A 492 11.66 -21.05 11.78
C GLU A 492 11.45 -20.06 10.62
N LEU A 493 10.20 -19.83 10.20
CA LEU A 493 9.83 -18.85 9.16
C LEU A 493 9.22 -17.57 9.77
N ALA A 494 9.22 -17.42 11.09
CA ALA A 494 8.72 -16.23 11.79
C ALA A 494 9.68 -15.02 11.67
N PHE A 495 10.05 -14.66 10.44
CA PHE A 495 10.83 -13.46 10.11
C PHE A 495 10.29 -12.76 8.85
N SER A 496 10.58 -11.45 8.78
CA SER A 496 10.24 -10.61 7.63
C SER A 496 11.12 -10.95 6.43
N THR A 497 10.52 -11.19 5.26
CA THR A 497 11.28 -11.44 4.03
C THR A 497 11.38 -10.17 3.21
N ARG A 498 12.60 -9.85 2.78
CA ARG A 498 12.93 -8.57 2.14
C ARG A 498 13.45 -8.80 0.73
N TRP A 499 13.06 -7.94 -0.20
CA TRP A 499 13.32 -8.07 -1.63
C TRP A 499 13.86 -6.77 -2.18
N ALA A 500 14.90 -6.84 -2.99
CA ALA A 500 15.42 -5.68 -3.72
C ALA A 500 15.61 -6.06 -5.19
N ALA A 501 15.37 -5.09 -6.08
CA ALA A 501 15.65 -5.28 -7.49
C ALA A 501 17.17 -5.45 -7.70
N VAL A 502 17.54 -6.35 -8.61
CA VAL A 502 18.93 -6.47 -9.07
C VAL A 502 19.27 -5.18 -9.81
N ASN A 503 20.18 -4.37 -9.25
CA ASN A 503 20.83 -3.33 -10.04
C ASN A 503 21.72 -4.05 -11.06
N VAL A 504 21.19 -4.31 -12.26
CA VAL A 504 22.06 -4.54 -13.40
C VAL A 504 22.80 -3.22 -13.60
N ALA A 505 24.06 -3.19 -13.18
CA ALA A 505 24.93 -2.09 -13.55
C ALA A 505 25.03 -2.08 -15.08
N GLY A 506 24.25 -1.21 -15.72
CA GLY A 506 24.17 -1.06 -17.17
C GLY A 506 22.72 -0.99 -17.65
N ASP A 507 22.36 0.17 -18.20
CA ASP A 507 21.13 0.49 -18.95
C ASP A 507 19.99 1.15 -18.17
N PHE A 508 20.32 2.20 -17.41
CA PHE A 508 19.48 3.41 -17.41
C PHE A 508 20.01 4.32 -18.52
N VAL A 509 19.36 4.30 -19.70
CA VAL A 509 19.55 5.35 -20.70
C VAL A 509 18.64 6.51 -20.29
N PRO A 510 19.16 7.70 -19.96
CA PRO A 510 18.31 8.86 -19.76
C PRO A 510 17.77 9.30 -21.12
N ALA A 511 16.46 9.17 -21.32
CA ALA A 511 15.78 9.98 -22.32
C ALA A 511 15.69 11.40 -21.74
N VAL A 512 16.51 12.33 -22.22
CA VAL A 512 16.15 13.66 -22.78
C VAL A 512 17.44 14.38 -23.19
N GLU A 513 17.82 14.28 -24.46
CA GLU A 513 18.53 15.36 -25.15
C GLU A 513 17.63 15.85 -26.29
N ARG A 514 16.84 16.88 -26.00
CA ARG A 514 16.29 17.79 -27.00
C ARG A 514 16.42 19.20 -26.48
N MET A 515 17.51 19.87 -26.89
CA MET A 515 17.61 21.26 -27.35
C MET A 515 18.96 21.88 -26.95
N ALA A 516 19.90 21.87 -27.89
CA ALA A 516 20.79 22.99 -28.14
C ALA A 516 21.26 22.93 -29.60
N THR A 517 20.66 23.79 -30.42
CA THR A 517 21.26 24.32 -31.65
C THR A 517 22.54 25.11 -31.30
N GLU A 518 23.42 25.24 -32.30
CA GLU A 518 24.66 26.07 -32.33
C GLU A 518 25.96 25.40 -31.86
N ASP A 519 26.60 24.63 -32.76
CA ASP A 519 28.02 24.80 -33.15
C ASP A 519 28.53 23.59 -33.93
N ARG A 520 28.27 23.57 -35.25
CA ARG A 520 29.09 22.86 -36.25
C ARG A 520 29.08 23.62 -37.57
N LEU A 521 29.59 24.84 -37.51
CA LEU A 521 30.37 25.40 -38.61
C LEU A 521 31.84 25.26 -38.18
N HIS A 522 32.69 24.78 -39.09
CA HIS A 522 34.13 24.52 -38.94
C HIS A 522 34.55 23.14 -38.41
N ALA A 523 34.56 22.15 -39.31
CA ALA A 523 35.60 21.11 -39.34
C ALA A 523 35.59 20.33 -40.68
N GLU A 524 35.69 21.03 -41.82
CA GLU A 524 35.97 20.39 -43.12
C GLU A 524 37.20 20.94 -43.86
N ASP A 525 38.00 21.80 -43.21
CA ASP A 525 39.32 22.20 -43.71
C ASP A 525 40.41 21.64 -42.80
N ARG A 526 40.77 20.36 -43.00
CA ARG A 526 42.07 19.77 -42.60
C ARG A 526 42.25 18.37 -43.21
N VAL A 527 42.13 18.29 -44.53
CA VAL A 527 42.79 17.24 -45.32
C VAL A 527 43.74 17.94 -46.27
N GLN A 528 44.89 18.37 -45.73
CA GLN A 528 46.09 18.65 -46.51
C GLN A 528 47.28 18.78 -45.57
N ALA A 529 48.36 18.09 -45.97
CA ALA A 529 49.72 18.14 -45.47
C ALA A 529 50.08 17.24 -44.28
N GLU A 530 51.12 16.42 -44.55
CA GLU A 530 52.06 15.76 -43.61
C GLU A 530 51.49 14.48 -42.96
N ASP A 531 51.92 13.26 -43.30
CA ASP A 531 53.31 12.80 -43.26
C ASP A 531 53.64 11.75 -44.35
N LEU A 532 54.54 12.18 -45.25
CA LEU A 532 55.55 11.32 -45.85
C LEU A 532 56.71 11.21 -44.85
N MET A 533 56.95 10.04 -44.26
CA MET A 533 58.30 9.46 -44.08
C MET A 533 58.25 8.24 -43.15
N THR A 534 59.19 7.33 -43.39
CA THR A 534 59.52 6.12 -42.63
C THR A 534 58.65 4.88 -42.87
N ARG A 535 59.11 4.05 -43.82
CA ARG A 535 59.50 2.65 -43.54
C ARG A 535 60.01 2.02 -44.83
N ASP A 536 61.33 1.84 -44.88
CA ASP A 536 61.99 0.86 -45.75
C ASP A 536 62.75 -0.13 -44.85
N ASP A 537 62.93 -1.32 -45.41
CA ASP A 537 63.71 -2.49 -44.96
C ASP A 537 63.01 -3.52 -44.05
N HIS A 538 62.47 -4.56 -44.70
CA HIS A 538 62.98 -5.92 -44.48
C HIS A 538 62.89 -6.79 -45.75
N VAL A 539 64.04 -7.36 -46.06
CA VAL A 539 64.41 -8.29 -47.14
C VAL A 539 63.84 -9.69 -46.90
N GLU A 540 63.31 -10.37 -47.94
CA GLU A 540 63.61 -11.80 -48.17
C GLU A 540 63.18 -12.34 -49.57
N THR A 541 64.15 -13.00 -50.24
CA THR A 541 64.06 -14.09 -51.24
C THR A 541 63.45 -13.84 -52.64
N ALA A 542 63.89 -14.40 -53.76
CA ALA A 542 65.09 -15.13 -54.21
C ALA A 542 64.97 -15.37 -55.74
N THR A 543 66.11 -15.50 -56.45
CA THR A 543 66.35 -16.28 -57.71
C THR A 543 65.24 -16.32 -58.79
N ARG A 544 65.48 -15.93 -60.04
CA ARG A 544 66.44 -16.53 -60.98
C ARG A 544 66.48 -15.72 -62.28
#